data_AF-A0A3M8DI73-F1
#
_entry.id   AF-A0A3M8DI73-F1
#
_cell.length_a   1.000
_cell.length_b   1.000
_cell.length_c   1.000
_cell.angle_alpha   90.00
_cell.angle_beta   90.00
_cell.angle_gamma   90.00
#
_symmetry.space_group_name_H-M   'P 1'
#
loop_
_entity.id
_entity.type
_entity.pdbx_description
1 polymer ?
#
loop_
_entity_poly.entity_id
_entity_poly.type
_entity_poly.pdbx_seq_one_letter_code
_entity_poly.pdbx_strand_id
1 'polypeptide(L)'
;MLEQLIGHLEQQLSEHGDIVEVLMRTEQSLIAEEETHEVELMFAENEDAIQAGKPTATIHVFPLEKGLYEVEVEVSYDCQKEKRDPQKLLAAGQQIVAEMTLVEKTRYLEPGKAVEKLAVLAFHFIVEMSSDEEQAQYQKLLGKWAADTGKLLLL
;
A
#
# COMPACT_ATOMS: atom_id res chain seq x y z
N MET A 1 -2.03 -3.77 -20.13
CA MET A 1 -2.03 -2.45 -19.45
C MET A 1 -1.89 -2.63 -17.95
N LEU A 2 -2.76 -3.39 -17.27
CA LEU A 2 -2.60 -3.70 -15.85
C LEU A 2 -1.26 -4.41 -15.55
N GLU A 3 -0.95 -5.50 -16.25
CA GLU A 3 0.35 -6.20 -16.11
C GLU A 3 1.57 -5.28 -16.34
N GLN A 4 1.44 -4.30 -17.24
CA GLN A 4 2.50 -3.34 -17.50
C GLN A 4 2.65 -2.34 -16.35
N LEU A 5 1.53 -1.88 -15.76
CA LEU A 5 1.55 -1.07 -14.55
C LEU A 5 2.23 -1.84 -13.41
N ILE A 6 1.82 -3.09 -13.19
CA ILE A 6 2.43 -3.95 -12.16
C ILE A 6 3.95 -4.06 -12.39
N GLY A 7 4.39 -4.38 -13.60
CA GLY A 7 5.83 -4.47 -13.89
C GLY A 7 6.60 -3.16 -13.66
N HIS A 8 5.98 -2.00 -13.91
CA HIS A 8 6.60 -0.71 -13.57
C HIS A 8 6.59 -0.44 -12.06
N LEU A 9 5.54 -0.80 -11.33
CA LEU A 9 5.49 -0.70 -9.88
C LEU A 9 6.58 -1.57 -9.25
N GLU A 10 6.70 -2.83 -9.70
CA GLU A 10 7.76 -3.76 -9.28
C GLU A 10 9.15 -3.17 -9.50
N GLN A 11 9.40 -2.61 -10.69
CA GLN A 11 10.67 -1.98 -11.01
C GLN A 11 11.00 -0.84 -10.05
N GLN A 12 10.05 0.07 -9.79
CA GLN A 12 10.29 1.22 -8.92
C GLN A 12 10.42 0.82 -7.44
N LEU A 13 9.66 -0.18 -6.99
CA LEU A 13 9.71 -0.69 -5.62
C LEU A 13 10.99 -1.45 -5.29
N SER A 14 11.60 -2.09 -6.29
CA SER A 14 12.81 -2.92 -6.11
C SER A 14 14.01 -2.17 -5.53
N GLU A 15 14.02 -0.83 -5.61
CA GLU A 15 15.07 0.00 -5.00
C GLU A 15 14.87 0.21 -3.47
N HIS A 16 13.71 -0.19 -2.94
CA HIS A 16 13.27 0.13 -1.58
C HIS A 16 12.93 -1.09 -0.73
N GLY A 17 12.85 -2.28 -1.32
CA GLY A 17 12.49 -3.51 -0.63
C GLY A 17 12.09 -4.61 -1.60
N ASP A 18 11.45 -5.65 -1.05
CA ASP A 18 11.03 -6.84 -1.76
C ASP A 18 9.50 -6.95 -1.79
N ILE A 19 8.95 -7.28 -2.96
CA ILE A 19 7.58 -7.77 -3.07
C ILE A 19 7.59 -9.24 -2.73
N VAL A 20 6.93 -9.61 -1.65
CA VAL A 20 6.95 -10.96 -1.09
C VAL A 20 5.75 -11.80 -1.52
N GLU A 21 4.67 -11.14 -1.91
CA GLU A 21 3.44 -11.81 -2.34
C GLU A 21 2.71 -10.94 -3.37
N VAL A 22 2.12 -11.59 -4.36
CA VAL A 22 1.23 -10.97 -5.35
C VAL A 22 -0.05 -11.79 -5.40
N LEU A 23 -1.18 -11.16 -5.10
CA LEU A 23 -2.51 -11.77 -5.18
C LEU A 23 -3.35 -11.06 -6.23
N MET A 24 -4.07 -11.84 -7.01
CA MET A 24 -5.10 -11.34 -7.91
C MET A 24 -6.47 -11.72 -7.33
N ARG A 25 -7.29 -10.71 -7.07
CA ARG A 25 -8.64 -10.87 -6.54
C ARG A 25 -9.66 -10.47 -7.60
N THR A 26 -10.71 -11.28 -7.68
CA THR A 26 -11.89 -10.99 -8.47
C THR A 26 -13.07 -11.08 -7.52
N GLU A 27 -13.77 -9.97 -7.34
CA GLU A 27 -15.02 -9.92 -6.60
C GLU A 27 -16.18 -9.72 -7.57
N GLN A 28 -17.21 -10.56 -7.43
CA GLN A 28 -18.42 -10.46 -8.23
C GLN A 28 -19.56 -10.02 -7.32
N SER A 29 -20.11 -8.83 -7.60
CA SER A 29 -21.30 -8.36 -6.90
C SER A 29 -22.53 -9.10 -7.39
N LEU A 30 -23.15 -9.89 -6.51
CA LEU A 30 -24.41 -10.58 -6.80
C LEU A 30 -25.60 -9.62 -6.98
N ILE A 31 -25.45 -8.35 -6.58
CA ILE A 31 -26.51 -7.34 -6.60
C ILE A 31 -26.31 -6.36 -7.75
N ALA A 32 -25.07 -5.93 -8.00
CA ALA A 32 -24.75 -4.93 -9.02
C ALA A 32 -24.45 -5.54 -10.40
N GLU A 33 -24.27 -6.86 -10.50
CA GLU A 33 -23.76 -7.54 -11.71
C GLU A 33 -22.40 -6.99 -12.17
N GLU A 34 -21.68 -6.33 -11.27
CA GLU A 34 -20.35 -5.78 -11.51
C GLU A 34 -19.28 -6.78 -11.06
N GLU A 35 -18.23 -6.91 -11.87
CA GLU A 35 -17.02 -7.66 -11.58
C GLU A 35 -15.90 -6.65 -11.31
N THR A 36 -15.35 -6.69 -10.10
CA THR A 36 -14.21 -5.87 -9.71
C THR A 36 -12.97 -6.73 -9.66
N HIS A 37 -11.92 -6.28 -10.35
CA HIS A 37 -10.60 -6.90 -10.31
C HIS A 37 -9.70 -6.07 -9.42
N GLU A 38 -8.85 -6.71 -8.64
CA GLU A 38 -7.88 -6.05 -7.77
C GLU A 38 -6.58 -6.85 -7.83
N VAL A 39 -5.45 -6.15 -7.91
CA VAL A 39 -4.14 -6.75 -7.67
C VAL A 39 -3.61 -6.22 -6.34
N GLU A 40 -3.23 -7.12 -5.45
CA GLU A 40 -2.62 -6.82 -4.17
C GLU A 40 -1.16 -7.24 -4.19
N LEU A 41 -0.26 -6.33 -3.84
CA LEU A 41 1.17 -6.59 -3.68
C LEU A 41 1.52 -6.41 -2.20
N MET A 42 2.09 -7.44 -1.58
CA MET A 42 2.67 -7.31 -0.24
C MET A 42 4.15 -6.95 -0.38
N PHE A 43 4.54 -5.86 0.26
CA PHE A 43 5.86 -5.25 0.15
C PHE A 43 6.48 -5.03 1.53
N ALA A 44 7.77 -5.37 1.66
CA ALA A 44 8.53 -5.22 2.89
C ALA A 44 9.98 -4.80 2.59
N GLU A 45 10.72 -4.32 3.59
CA GLU A 45 12.15 -3.99 3.44
C GLU A 45 12.96 -5.22 2.95
N ASN A 46 12.58 -6.42 3.40
CA ASN A 46 13.06 -7.73 2.97
C ASN A 46 12.20 -8.84 3.62
N GLU A 47 12.39 -10.09 3.22
CA GLU A 47 11.68 -11.25 3.82
C GLU A 47 11.91 -11.37 5.35
N ASP A 48 13.13 -11.08 5.82
CA ASP A 48 13.46 -11.15 7.25
C ASP A 48 12.70 -10.10 8.07
N ALA A 49 12.38 -8.94 7.46
CA ALA A 49 11.61 -7.87 8.09
C ALA A 49 10.21 -8.35 8.52
N ILE A 50 9.58 -9.20 7.70
CA ILE A 50 8.26 -9.76 7.98
C ILE A 50 8.34 -10.68 9.21
N GLN A 51 9.34 -11.56 9.26
CA GLN A 51 9.52 -12.46 10.40
C GLN A 51 9.87 -11.70 11.69
N ALA A 52 10.62 -10.61 11.56
CA ALA A 52 10.91 -9.70 12.67
C ALA A 52 9.67 -8.89 13.12
N GLY A 53 8.59 -8.89 12.34
CA GLY A 53 7.38 -8.09 12.57
C GLY A 53 7.64 -6.60 12.46
N LYS A 54 8.54 -6.20 11.54
CA LYS A 54 8.68 -4.81 11.09
C LYS A 54 7.45 -4.39 10.28
N PRO A 55 7.26 -3.09 10.03
CA PRO A 55 6.17 -2.61 9.19
C PRO A 55 6.20 -3.23 7.79
N THR A 56 5.03 -3.46 7.24
CA THR A 56 4.83 -3.97 5.88
C THR A 56 3.80 -3.10 5.16
N ALA A 57 3.94 -2.97 3.85
CA ALA A 57 2.99 -2.29 3.00
C ALA A 57 2.16 -3.30 2.22
N THR A 58 0.87 -3.05 2.12
CA THR A 58 -0.02 -3.69 1.16
C THR A 58 -0.36 -2.65 0.10
N ILE A 59 -0.15 -2.98 -1.17
CA ILE A 59 -0.41 -2.09 -2.29
C ILE A 59 -1.56 -2.68 -3.09
N HIS A 60 -2.64 -1.92 -3.20
CA HIS A 60 -3.84 -2.30 -3.93
C HIS A 60 -3.85 -1.56 -5.27
N VAL A 61 -4.13 -2.27 -6.35
CA VAL A 61 -4.28 -1.71 -7.69
C VAL A 61 -5.68 -2.03 -8.20
N PHE A 62 -6.51 -0.99 -8.29
CA PHE A 62 -7.89 -1.07 -8.76
C PHE A 62 -7.99 -0.50 -10.19
N PRO A 63 -8.40 -1.29 -11.18
CA PRO A 63 -8.76 -0.80 -12.50
C PRO A 63 -10.10 -0.04 -12.39
N LEU A 64 -10.09 1.24 -12.76
CA LEU A 64 -11.29 2.08 -12.77
C LEU A 64 -11.93 2.09 -14.16
N GLU A 65 -11.13 2.46 -15.16
CA GLU A 65 -11.51 2.51 -16.56
C GLU A 65 -10.35 2.00 -17.42
N LYS A 66 -10.57 1.89 -18.74
CA LYS A 66 -9.53 1.40 -19.64
C LYS A 66 -8.33 2.36 -19.65
N GLY A 67 -7.24 1.94 -19.00
CA GLY A 67 -6.01 2.73 -18.89
C GLY A 67 -5.97 3.64 -17.67
N LEU A 68 -6.98 3.59 -16.79
CA LEU A 68 -7.04 4.37 -15.57
C LEU A 68 -7.08 3.44 -14.36
N TYR A 69 -6.15 3.64 -13.43
CA TYR A 69 -5.95 2.79 -12.26
C TYR A 69 -5.86 3.64 -11.00
N GLU A 70 -6.52 3.20 -9.93
CA GLU A 70 -6.24 3.68 -8.58
C GLU A 70 -5.19 2.78 -7.95
N VAL A 71 -4.20 3.38 -7.30
CA VAL A 71 -3.19 2.69 -6.53
C VAL A 71 -3.25 3.19 -5.09
N GLU A 72 -3.58 2.30 -4.17
CA GLU A 72 -3.64 2.56 -2.73
C GLU A 72 -2.50 1.83 -2.03
N VAL A 73 -1.94 2.45 -1.00
CA VAL A 73 -0.92 1.84 -0.13
C VAL A 73 -1.38 1.90 1.30
N GLU A 74 -1.40 0.75 1.95
CA GLU A 74 -1.61 0.59 3.38
C GLU A 74 -0.32 0.14 4.06
N VAL A 75 0.29 0.98 4.90
CA VAL A 75 1.45 0.59 5.71
C VAL A 75 1.01 0.26 7.12
N SER A 76 1.21 -0.99 7.53
CA SER A 76 0.78 -1.52 8.82
C SER A 76 1.90 -1.52 9.86
N TYR A 77 1.62 -0.96 11.04
CA TYR A 77 2.54 -0.89 12.18
C TYR A 77 1.94 -1.56 13.41
N ASP A 78 2.65 -2.53 13.99
CA ASP A 78 2.28 -3.13 15.27
C ASP A 78 2.63 -2.20 16.43
N CYS A 79 1.68 -1.32 16.76
CA CYS A 79 1.84 -0.33 17.82
C CYS A 79 1.95 -0.95 19.21
N GLN A 80 1.46 -2.19 19.40
CA GLN A 80 1.57 -2.90 20.67
C GLN A 80 3.00 -3.42 20.88
N LYS A 81 3.59 -4.03 19.84
CA LYS A 81 4.96 -4.56 19.89
C LYS A 81 6.02 -3.46 19.89
N GLU A 82 5.83 -2.45 19.04
CA GLU A 82 6.80 -1.38 18.83
C GLU A 82 6.63 -0.18 19.78
N LYS A 83 5.57 -0.18 20.60
CA LYS A 83 5.22 0.90 21.54
C LYS A 83 5.10 2.26 20.87
N ARG A 84 4.56 2.28 19.66
CA ARG A 84 4.36 3.49 18.86
C ARG A 84 3.02 4.14 19.18
N ASP A 85 2.98 5.45 18.96
CA ASP A 85 1.76 6.26 19.08
C ASP A 85 1.20 6.48 17.67
N PRO A 86 -0.02 5.98 17.36
CA PRO A 86 -0.62 6.11 16.03
C PRO A 86 -0.71 7.55 15.54
N GLN A 87 -0.95 8.52 16.43
CA GLN A 87 -1.08 9.93 16.04
C GLN A 87 0.28 10.54 15.69
N LYS A 88 1.35 10.11 16.36
CA LYS A 88 2.72 10.52 15.99
C LYS A 88 3.16 9.88 14.68
N LEU A 89 2.76 8.63 14.43
CA LEU A 89 2.97 7.97 13.14
C LEU A 89 2.27 8.72 12.01
N LEU A 90 1.01 9.10 12.20
CA LEU A 90 0.29 9.92 11.22
C LEU A 90 1.00 11.25 10.96
N ALA A 91 1.40 11.98 12.00
CA ALA A 91 2.10 13.25 11.85
C ALA A 91 3.44 13.09 11.10
N ALA A 92 4.17 12.00 11.33
CA ALA A 92 5.39 11.69 10.59
C ALA A 92 5.11 11.29 9.14
N GLY A 93 4.08 10.45 8.92
CA GLY A 93 3.61 10.07 7.59
C GLY A 93 3.18 11.26 6.74
N GLN A 94 2.50 12.24 7.35
CA GLN A 94 2.08 13.48 6.71
C GLN A 94 3.24 14.40 6.28
N GLN A 95 4.44 14.21 6.85
CA GLN A 95 5.65 14.88 6.36
C GLN A 95 6.21 14.23 5.09
N ILE A 96 5.83 12.99 4.80
CA ILE A 96 6.23 12.24 3.60
C ILE A 96 5.16 12.40 2.50
N VAL A 97 3.90 12.11 2.84
CA VAL A 97 2.72 12.23 1.95
C VAL A 97 1.65 13.05 2.67
N ALA A 98 1.31 14.23 2.16
CA ALA A 98 0.45 15.17 2.87
C ALA A 98 -0.98 14.63 3.10
N GLU A 99 -1.51 13.86 2.15
CA GLU A 99 -2.85 13.29 2.14
C GLU A 99 -2.97 11.99 2.96
N MET A 100 -1.97 11.66 3.78
CA MET A 100 -1.98 10.44 4.59
C MET A 100 -3.17 10.39 5.55
N THR A 101 -3.80 9.23 5.61
CA THR A 101 -4.86 8.88 6.55
C THR A 101 -4.40 7.82 7.55
N LEU A 102 -5.10 7.70 8.67
CA LEU A 102 -4.82 6.71 9.71
C LEU A 102 -6.07 5.87 9.99
N VAL A 103 -5.90 4.55 9.96
CA VAL A 103 -6.87 3.59 10.44
C VAL A 103 -6.28 2.82 11.62
N GLU A 104 -6.94 2.83 12.77
CA GLU A 104 -6.53 2.06 13.94
C GLU A 104 -7.34 0.74 14.00
N LYS A 105 -6.66 -0.40 13.90
CA LYS A 105 -7.27 -1.73 14.01
C LYS A 105 -6.91 -2.31 15.38
N THR A 106 -7.91 -2.61 16.21
CA THR A 106 -7.69 -3.30 17.50
C THR A 106 -8.43 -4.64 17.50
N ARG A 107 -7.70 -5.73 17.74
CA ARG A 107 -8.31 -7.06 17.90
C ARG A 107 -8.39 -7.45 19.36
N TYR A 108 -9.52 -8.03 19.75
CA TYR A 108 -9.79 -8.53 21.09
C TYR A 108 -10.03 -10.04 21.02
N LEU A 109 -9.35 -10.81 21.87
CA LEU A 109 -9.65 -12.23 22.04
C LEU A 109 -10.72 -12.44 23.13
N GLU A 110 -10.76 -11.54 24.11
CA GLU A 110 -11.77 -11.47 25.16
C GLU A 110 -12.17 -10.00 25.37
N PRO A 111 -13.38 -9.71 25.88
CA PRO A 111 -13.77 -8.35 26.23
C PRO A 111 -12.73 -7.66 27.11
N GLY A 112 -12.22 -6.51 26.65
CA GLY A 112 -11.22 -5.72 27.38
C GLY A 112 -9.76 -6.22 27.29
N LYS A 113 -9.49 -7.35 26.61
CA LYS A 113 -8.13 -7.86 26.37
C LYS A 113 -7.78 -7.74 24.88
N ALA A 114 -7.18 -6.61 24.53
CA ALA A 114 -6.62 -6.42 23.20
C ALA A 114 -5.42 -7.35 23.02
N VAL A 115 -5.42 -8.11 21.94
CA VAL A 115 -4.32 -9.00 21.53
C VAL A 115 -3.48 -8.42 20.40
N GLU A 116 -4.02 -7.43 19.69
CA GLU A 116 -3.34 -6.72 18.62
C GLU A 116 -3.82 -5.27 18.57
N LYS A 117 -2.89 -4.36 18.33
CA LYS A 117 -3.16 -2.95 17.97
C LYS A 117 -2.30 -2.56 16.79
N LEU A 118 -2.93 -2.38 15.64
CA LEU A 118 -2.27 -1.90 14.42
C LEU A 118 -2.67 -0.45 14.16
N ALA A 119 -1.69 0.35 13.77
CA ALA A 119 -1.92 1.58 13.04
C ALA A 119 -1.67 1.29 11.56
N VAL A 120 -2.60 1.68 10.70
CA VAL A 120 -2.44 1.58 9.25
C VAL A 120 -2.42 2.99 8.69
N LEU A 121 -1.29 3.38 8.12
CA LEU A 121 -1.18 4.63 7.38
C LEU A 121 -1.52 4.36 5.92
N ALA A 122 -2.49 5.08 5.39
CA ALA A 122 -2.98 4.84 4.04
C ALA A 122 -3.00 6.11 3.19
N PHE A 123 -2.61 5.96 1.92
CA PHE A 123 -2.69 6.99 0.89
C PHE A 123 -2.89 6.36 -0.48
N HIS A 124 -3.46 7.11 -1.41
CA HIS A 124 -3.74 6.63 -2.76
C HIS A 124 -3.47 7.69 -3.82
N PHE A 125 -3.39 7.26 -5.08
CA PHE A 125 -3.27 8.14 -6.23
C PHE A 125 -3.81 7.46 -7.48
N ILE A 126 -4.15 8.28 -8.47
CA ILE A 126 -4.65 7.81 -9.77
C ILE A 126 -3.52 7.82 -10.80
N VAL A 127 -3.48 6.76 -11.58
CA VAL A 127 -2.52 6.53 -12.65
C VAL A 127 -3.27 6.38 -13.96
N GLU A 128 -2.98 7.26 -14.90
CA GLU A 128 -3.43 7.14 -16.28
C GLU A 128 -2.29 6.63 -17.16
N MET A 129 -2.48 5.46 -17.77
CA MET A 129 -1.60 4.88 -18.77
C MET A 129 -2.11 5.26 -20.16
N SER A 130 -2.12 6.54 -20.47
CA SER A 130 -2.33 7.06 -21.83
C SER A 130 -0.96 7.15 -22.57
N SER A 131 -1.01 7.37 -23.89
CA SER A 131 0.09 7.21 -24.86
C SER A 131 1.50 7.74 -24.48
N ASP A 132 2.53 7.29 -25.21
CA ASP A 132 3.98 7.53 -25.03
C ASP A 132 4.41 8.96 -24.58
N GLU A 133 3.67 10.03 -24.90
CA GLU A 133 4.00 11.41 -24.49
C GLU A 133 3.87 11.66 -22.98
N GLU A 134 3.13 10.85 -22.22
CA GLU A 134 2.94 11.01 -20.77
C GLU A 134 3.83 10.08 -19.92
N GLN A 135 4.62 9.22 -20.57
CA GLN A 135 5.40 8.15 -19.91
C GLN A 135 6.40 8.69 -18.89
N ALA A 136 7.02 9.85 -19.14
CA ALA A 136 7.98 10.45 -18.22
C ALA A 136 7.33 11.00 -16.92
N GLN A 137 6.12 11.56 -17.03
CA GLN A 137 5.39 12.07 -15.86
C GLN A 137 4.90 10.90 -15.01
N TYR A 138 4.38 9.88 -15.68
CA TYR A 138 4.01 8.60 -15.10
C TYR A 138 5.17 7.94 -14.32
N GLN A 139 6.34 7.77 -14.95
CA GLN A 139 7.50 7.18 -14.29
C GLN A 139 7.98 8.00 -13.08
N LYS A 140 7.92 9.34 -13.18
CA LYS A 140 8.26 10.22 -12.06
C LYS A 140 7.29 10.08 -10.89
N LEU A 141 5.98 9.95 -11.18
CA LEU A 141 4.96 9.73 -10.17
C LEU A 141 5.18 8.40 -9.44
N LEU A 142 5.38 7.31 -10.19
CA LEU A 142 5.66 6.00 -9.61
C LEU A 142 6.96 5.96 -8.82
N GLY A 143 8.03 6.59 -9.31
CA GLY A 143 9.30 6.66 -8.58
C GLY A 143 9.19 7.45 -7.28
N LYS A 144 8.47 8.59 -7.27
CA LYS A 144 8.19 9.33 -6.03
C LYS A 144 7.38 8.47 -5.06
N TRP A 145 6.33 7.83 -5.57
CA TRP A 145 5.47 6.96 -4.78
C TRP A 145 6.24 5.81 -4.14
N ALA A 146 7.07 5.09 -4.91
CA ALA A 146 7.86 3.98 -4.40
C ALA A 146 8.85 4.44 -3.32
N ALA A 147 9.50 5.60 -3.53
CA ALA A 147 10.39 6.18 -2.54
C ALA A 147 9.67 6.61 -1.26
N ASP A 148 8.44 7.13 -1.38
CA ASP A 148 7.63 7.51 -0.22
C ASP A 148 7.16 6.26 0.54
N THR A 149 6.73 5.19 -0.15
CA THR A 149 6.43 3.88 0.46
C THR A 149 7.64 3.32 1.19
N GLY A 150 8.84 3.36 0.59
CA GLY A 150 10.08 2.93 1.23
C GLY A 150 10.41 3.71 2.51
N LYS A 151 10.21 5.04 2.52
CA LYS A 151 10.39 5.86 3.73
C LYS A 151 9.38 5.53 4.82
N LEU A 152 8.14 5.21 4.44
CA LEU A 152 7.10 4.86 5.40
C LEU A 152 7.45 3.57 6.15
N LEU A 153 7.97 2.55 5.47
CA LEU A 153 8.45 1.32 6.14
C LEU A 153 9.52 1.56 7.22
N LEU A 154 10.22 2.70 7.17
CA LEU A 154 11.29 3.08 8.08
C LEU A 154 10.87 4.05 9.20
N LEU A 155 9.62 4.53 9.19
CA LEU A 155 9.05 5.24 10.36
C LEU A 155 9.07 4.33 11.57
#